data_AF-A0A177AXV9-F1
#
_entry.id   AF-A0A177AXV9-F1
#
_cell.length_a   1.000
_cell.length_b   1.000
_cell.length_c   1.000
_cell.angle_alpha   90.00
_cell.angle_beta   90.00
_cell.angle_gamma   90.00
#
_symmetry.space_group_name_H-M   'P 1'
#
loop_
_entity.id
_entity.type
_entity.pdbx_description
1 polymer ?
#
loop_
_entity_poly.entity_id
_entity_poly.type
_entity_poly.pdbx_seq_one_letter_code
_entity_poly.pdbx_strand_id
1 'polypeptide(L)'
;MIKKCFTLENADLLGISHETIRKKRNFQKNKDYQIFKTMVYNVSNVVVYFDSKKMDKIERMAVVNIDAKTKQELVLGIVSQNDGKGITTAKTVYNLLKKWNVEKKFIVLCYDTTSNNTGKLNGSVKYLTDFLNTTLIDIIYLK
;
A
#
# COMPACT_ATOMS: atom_id res chain seq x y z
N MET A 1 11.79 -3.29 -23.09
CA MET A 1 11.26 -2.10 -23.78
C MET A 1 11.19 -0.96 -22.78
N ILE A 2 12.20 -0.07 -22.77
CA ILE A 2 12.29 1.03 -21.79
C ILE A 2 11.34 2.14 -22.25
N LYS A 3 10.23 2.36 -21.52
CA LYS A 3 9.40 3.56 -21.72
C LYS A 3 10.25 4.77 -21.33
N LYS A 4 10.72 5.55 -22.30
CA LYS A 4 11.36 6.85 -22.05
C LYS A 4 10.41 7.71 -21.20
N CYS A 5 10.90 8.14 -20.04
CA CYS A 5 10.20 9.08 -19.19
C CYS A 5 10.25 10.45 -19.90
N PHE A 6 9.11 10.93 -20.42
CA PHE A 6 9.01 12.27 -21.01
C PHE A 6 9.13 13.32 -19.89
N THR A 7 10.27 14.00 -19.83
CA THR A 7 10.47 15.19 -18.98
C THR A 7 9.73 16.39 -19.56
N LEU A 8 9.42 17.39 -18.73
CA LEU A 8 8.67 18.59 -19.16
C LEU A 8 9.40 19.40 -20.24
N GLU A 9 10.74 19.49 -20.16
CA GLU A 9 11.58 20.16 -21.16
C GLU A 9 11.41 19.60 -22.58
N ASN A 10 11.15 18.29 -22.72
CA ASN A 10 10.94 17.66 -24.02
C ASN A 10 9.55 17.97 -24.61
N ALA A 11 8.58 18.40 -23.79
CA ALA A 11 7.23 18.70 -24.24
C ALA A 11 7.11 20.12 -24.81
N ASP A 12 7.89 21.07 -24.27
CA ASP A 12 7.95 22.45 -24.75
C ASP A 12 8.58 22.53 -26.16
N LEU A 13 9.64 21.74 -26.40
CA LEU A 13 10.26 21.57 -27.73
C LEU A 13 9.30 21.00 -28.79
N LEU A 14 8.27 20.28 -28.37
CA LEU A 14 7.25 19.67 -29.24
C LEU A 14 5.96 20.51 -29.33
N GLY A 15 5.91 21.70 -28.71
CA GLY A 15 4.73 22.56 -28.69
C GLY A 15 3.53 21.96 -27.93
N ILE A 16 3.75 20.99 -27.03
CA ILE A 16 2.67 20.32 -26.30
C ILE A 16 2.34 21.14 -25.05
N SER A 17 1.11 21.66 -24.97
CA SER A 17 0.69 22.42 -23.79
C SER A 17 0.64 21.57 -22.51
N HIS A 18 0.98 22.19 -21.37
CA HIS A 18 0.87 21.56 -20.04
C HIS A 18 -0.53 20.97 -19.76
N GLU A 19 -1.59 21.62 -20.25
CA GLU A 19 -2.96 21.14 -20.09
C GLU A 19 -3.19 19.82 -20.84
N THR A 20 -2.63 19.67 -22.04
CA THR A 20 -2.70 18.43 -22.82
C THR A 20 -2.00 17.29 -22.07
N ILE A 21 -0.81 17.56 -21.52
CA ILE A 21 -0.06 16.59 -20.70
C ILE A 21 -0.87 16.21 -19.47
N ARG A 22 -1.48 17.18 -18.77
CA ARG A 22 -2.31 16.96 -17.58
C ARG A 22 -3.51 16.08 -17.90
N LYS A 23 -4.25 16.38 -18.96
CA LYS A 23 -5.39 15.59 -19.44
C LYS A 23 -4.98 14.15 -19.74
N LYS A 24 -3.88 13.96 -20.48
CA LYS A 24 -3.39 12.61 -20.83
C LYS A 24 -2.97 11.81 -19.59
N ARG A 25 -2.28 12.44 -18.63
CA ARG A 25 -1.92 11.81 -17.35
C ARG A 25 -3.14 11.41 -16.54
N ASN A 26 -4.14 12.27 -16.43
CA ASN A 26 -5.39 11.96 -15.72
C ASN A 26 -6.17 10.82 -16.38
N PHE A 27 -6.24 10.82 -17.72
CA PHE A 27 -6.83 9.73 -18.47
C PHE A 27 -6.13 8.39 -18.18
N GLN A 28 -4.80 8.36 -18.23
CA GLN A 28 -4.03 7.15 -17.94
C GLN A 28 -4.21 6.70 -16.49
N LYS A 29 -4.15 7.62 -15.52
CA LYS A 29 -4.41 7.34 -14.09
C LYS A 29 -5.78 6.70 -13.88
N ASN A 30 -6.82 7.23 -14.52
CA ASN A 30 -8.17 6.67 -14.41
C ASN A 30 -8.25 5.27 -15.00
N LYS A 31 -7.62 5.03 -16.16
CA LYS A 31 -7.54 3.71 -16.78
C LYS A 31 -6.82 2.70 -15.87
N ASP A 32 -5.67 3.08 -15.34
CA ASP A 32 -4.87 2.23 -14.45
C ASP A 32 -5.63 1.95 -13.14
N TYR A 33 -6.35 2.93 -12.60
CA TYR A 33 -7.18 2.75 -11.41
C TYR A 33 -8.28 1.70 -11.61
N GLN A 34 -8.97 1.68 -12.76
CA GLN A 34 -10.00 0.67 -13.03
C GLN A 34 -9.43 -0.74 -13.16
N ILE A 35 -8.28 -0.88 -13.83
CA ILE A 35 -7.56 -2.14 -13.94
C ILE A 35 -7.14 -2.62 -12.54
N PHE A 36 -6.51 -1.74 -11.76
CA PHE A 36 -6.06 -2.04 -10.42
C PHE A 36 -7.22 -2.43 -9.49
N LYS A 37 -8.32 -1.68 -9.52
CA LYS A 37 -9.54 -1.99 -8.75
C LYS A 37 -10.06 -3.39 -9.09
N THR A 38 -10.04 -3.77 -10.36
CA THR A 38 -10.44 -5.11 -10.82
C THR A 38 -9.50 -6.19 -10.28
N MET A 39 -8.18 -5.96 -10.36
CA MET A 39 -7.18 -6.88 -9.80
C MET A 39 -7.38 -7.10 -8.31
N VAL A 40 -7.56 -6.02 -7.54
CA VAL A 40 -7.79 -6.11 -6.09
C VAL A 40 -9.13 -6.76 -5.75
N TYR A 41 -10.19 -6.54 -6.53
CA TYR A 41 -11.47 -7.22 -6.31
C TYR A 41 -11.36 -8.73 -6.46
N ASN A 42 -10.54 -9.19 -7.41
CA ASN A 42 -10.37 -10.61 -7.74
C ASN A 42 -9.44 -11.37 -6.78
N VAL A 43 -8.79 -10.71 -5.81
CA VAL A 43 -8.02 -11.43 -4.79
C VAL A 43 -8.96 -12.27 -3.93
N SER A 44 -8.51 -13.49 -3.65
CA SER A 44 -9.28 -14.46 -2.86
C SER A 44 -8.98 -14.29 -1.37
N ASN A 45 -7.76 -14.67 -1.00
CA ASN A 45 -7.20 -14.68 0.32
C ASN A 45 -5.92 -13.87 0.31
N VAL A 46 -5.71 -13.00 1.30
CA VAL A 46 -4.65 -12.00 1.25
C VAL A 46 -3.68 -12.19 2.40
N VAL A 47 -2.39 -12.23 2.08
CA VAL A 47 -1.31 -11.91 3.04
C VAL A 47 -1.03 -10.42 2.91
N VAL A 48 -1.07 -9.70 4.01
CA VAL A 48 -0.80 -8.26 4.04
C VAL A 48 0.60 -8.04 4.57
N TYR A 49 1.48 -7.55 3.70
CA TYR A 49 2.80 -7.06 4.08
C TYR A 49 2.78 -5.53 4.20
N PHE A 50 3.45 -4.99 5.21
CA PHE A 50 3.63 -3.55 5.32
C PHE A 50 5.02 -3.19 5.84
N ASP A 51 5.59 -2.13 5.25
CA ASP A 51 6.90 -1.59 5.63
C ASP A 51 6.94 -0.07 5.45
N SER A 52 7.53 0.62 6.42
CA SER A 52 7.72 2.07 6.36
C SER A 52 9.17 2.46 6.17
N LYS A 53 9.34 3.51 5.36
CA LYS A 53 10.62 4.19 5.22
C LYS A 53 10.47 5.66 5.59
N LYS A 54 11.35 6.12 6.48
CA LYS A 54 11.47 7.55 6.77
C LYS A 54 12.12 8.26 5.60
N MET A 55 11.45 9.28 5.07
CA MET A 55 11.93 10.16 4.01
C MET A 55 11.77 11.60 4.50
N ASP A 56 12.89 12.23 4.85
CA ASP A 56 12.94 13.54 5.52
C ASP A 56 12.14 13.55 6.84
N LYS A 57 11.10 14.39 6.92
CA LYS A 57 10.22 14.57 8.08
C LYS A 57 8.94 13.73 8.01
N ILE A 58 8.78 12.89 6.98
CA ILE A 58 7.56 12.11 6.73
C ILE A 58 7.93 10.63 6.64
N GLU A 59 7.17 9.77 7.29
CA GLU A 59 7.28 8.32 7.07
C GLU A 59 6.33 7.92 5.94
N ARG A 60 6.81 7.09 5.01
CA ARG A 60 5.98 6.52 3.94
C ARG A 60 5.86 5.03 4.14
N MET A 61 4.63 4.55 4.25
CA MET A 61 4.27 3.16 4.46
C MET A 61 3.78 2.56 3.16
N ALA A 62 4.47 1.53 2.67
CA ALA A 62 3.96 0.68 1.61
C ALA A 62 3.12 -0.44 2.23
N VAL A 63 1.95 -0.71 1.64
CA VAL A 63 1.11 -1.84 2.02
C VAL A 63 0.88 -2.68 0.78
N VAL A 64 1.20 -3.96 0.88
CA VAL A 64 1.19 -4.92 -0.21
C VAL A 64 0.25 -6.06 0.14
N ASN A 65 -0.63 -6.37 -0.79
CA ASN A 65 -1.42 -7.58 -0.77
C ASN A 65 -0.71 -8.64 -1.60
N ILE A 66 -0.58 -9.84 -1.03
CA ILE A 66 -0.13 -11.02 -1.75
C ILE A 66 -1.33 -11.96 -1.81
N ASP A 67 -1.83 -12.23 -3.02
CA ASP A 67 -2.89 -13.23 -3.18
C ASP A 67 -2.33 -14.61 -2.87
N ALA A 68 -2.86 -15.26 -1.84
CA ALA A 68 -2.39 -16.55 -1.39
C ALA A 68 -2.50 -17.63 -2.47
N LYS A 69 -3.47 -17.49 -3.39
CA LYS A 69 -3.72 -18.44 -4.48
C LYS A 69 -2.75 -18.25 -5.64
N THR A 70 -2.64 -17.04 -6.18
CA THR A 70 -1.84 -16.76 -7.39
C THR A 70 -0.40 -16.35 -7.09
N LYS A 71 -0.10 -16.03 -5.82
CA LYS A 71 1.17 -15.41 -5.37
C LYS A 71 1.44 -14.04 -6.00
N GLN A 72 0.44 -13.43 -6.64
CA GLN A 72 0.57 -12.10 -7.20
C GLN A 72 0.66 -11.06 -6.08
N GLU A 73 1.66 -10.19 -6.17
CA GLU A 73 1.86 -9.07 -5.26
C GLU A 73 1.26 -7.80 -5.86
N LEU A 74 0.45 -7.09 -5.05
CA LEU A 74 -0.21 -5.86 -5.42
C LEU A 74 0.02 -4.80 -4.35
N VAL A 75 0.71 -3.72 -4.70
CA VAL A 75 0.86 -2.55 -3.82
C VAL A 75 -0.50 -1.84 -3.74
N LEU A 76 -1.19 -1.98 -2.61
CA LEU A 76 -2.46 -1.28 -2.34
C LEU A 76 -2.28 0.24 -2.27
N GLY A 77 -1.10 0.68 -1.87
CA GLY A 77 -0.76 2.08 -1.78
C GLY A 77 0.53 2.32 -1.03
N ILE A 78 1.05 3.54 -1.25
CA ILE A 78 2.14 4.13 -0.47
C ILE A 78 1.53 5.35 0.22
N VAL A 79 1.45 5.30 1.54
CA VAL A 79 0.72 6.29 2.35
C VAL A 79 1.68 7.02 3.27
N SER A 80 1.59 8.35 3.29
CA SER A 80 2.35 9.17 4.23
C SER A 80 1.78 9.05 5.65
N GLN A 81 2.67 9.04 6.63
CA GLN A 81 2.37 8.99 8.05
C GLN A 81 3.18 10.06 8.78
N ASN A 82 2.58 10.62 9.82
CA ASN A 82 3.21 11.67 10.61
C ASN A 82 4.25 11.12 11.59
N ASP A 83 4.08 9.87 12.02
CA ASP A 83 5.01 9.14 12.88
C ASP A 83 4.89 7.62 12.64
N GLY A 84 5.90 6.87 13.12
CA GLY A 84 5.95 5.42 13.05
C GLY A 84 5.35 4.69 14.26
N LYS A 85 4.47 5.35 15.03
CA LYS A 85 3.85 4.71 16.20
C LYS A 85 2.96 3.56 15.76
N GLY A 86 2.90 2.51 16.58
CA GLY A 86 2.12 1.31 16.26
C GLY A 86 0.65 1.63 15.89
N ILE A 87 -0.02 2.51 16.65
CA ILE A 87 -1.40 2.92 16.39
C ILE A 87 -1.57 3.67 15.05
N THR A 88 -0.61 4.53 14.70
CA THR A 88 -0.62 5.28 13.43
C THR A 88 -0.47 4.31 12.28
N THR A 89 0.49 3.38 12.39
CA THR A 89 0.69 2.29 11.43
C THR A 89 -0.54 1.42 11.25
N ALA A 90 -1.13 0.93 12.34
CA ALA A 90 -2.31 0.09 12.29
C ALA A 90 -3.49 0.78 11.59
N LYS A 91 -3.75 2.06 11.92
CA LYS A 91 -4.81 2.86 11.28
C LYS A 91 -4.55 3.03 9.79
N THR A 92 -3.31 3.32 9.40
CA THR A 92 -2.94 3.48 7.98
C THR A 92 -3.20 2.20 7.19
N VAL A 93 -2.72 1.06 7.68
CA VAL A 93 -2.91 -0.25 7.04
C VAL A 93 -4.41 -0.56 6.94
N TYR A 94 -5.13 -0.47 8.07
CA TYR A 94 -6.56 -0.76 8.14
C TYR A 94 -7.40 0.10 7.19
N ASN A 95 -7.14 1.42 7.15
CA ASN A 95 -7.86 2.33 6.26
C ASN A 95 -7.64 1.99 4.79
N LEU A 96 -6.44 1.52 4.44
CA LEU A 96 -6.14 1.12 3.07
C LEU A 96 -6.82 -0.20 2.71
N LEU A 97 -6.85 -1.17 3.64
CA LEU A 97 -7.61 -2.42 3.45
C LEU A 97 -9.10 -2.13 3.24
N LYS A 98 -9.69 -1.25 4.07
CA LYS A 98 -11.07 -0.78 3.91
C LYS A 98 -11.33 -0.07 2.60
N LYS A 99 -10.44 0.85 2.21
CA LYS A 99 -10.56 1.59 0.94
C LYS A 99 -10.69 0.65 -0.26
N TRP A 100 -10.03 -0.50 -0.19
CA TRP A 100 -10.04 -1.51 -1.24
C TRP A 100 -10.99 -2.69 -0.98
N ASN A 101 -11.76 -2.66 0.12
CA ASN A 101 -12.72 -3.70 0.51
C ASN A 101 -12.10 -5.10 0.61
N VAL A 102 -10.92 -5.19 1.22
CA VAL A 102 -10.15 -6.44 1.43
C VAL A 102 -9.94 -6.77 2.90
N GLU A 103 -10.46 -5.95 3.81
CA GLU A 103 -10.34 -6.12 5.26
C GLU A 103 -11.05 -7.37 5.81
N LYS A 104 -11.84 -8.07 5.00
CA LYS A 104 -12.44 -9.37 5.36
C LYS A 104 -11.82 -10.56 4.63
N LYS A 105 -10.87 -10.31 3.72
CA LYS A 105 -10.21 -11.33 2.89
C LYS A 105 -8.80 -11.66 3.37
N PHE A 106 -8.29 -10.96 4.37
CA PHE A 106 -6.95 -11.17 4.89
C PHE A 106 -6.88 -12.45 5.73
N ILE A 107 -5.73 -13.09 5.73
CA ILE A 107 -5.44 -14.28 6.53
C ILE A 107 -4.24 -14.04 7.44
N VAL A 108 -3.20 -13.37 6.92
CA VAL A 108 -1.90 -13.27 7.57
C VAL A 108 -1.37 -11.84 7.49
N LEU A 109 -0.70 -11.40 8.55
CA LEU A 109 0.15 -10.21 8.55
C LEU A 109 1.62 -10.60 8.45
N CYS A 110 2.35 -9.84 7.63
CA CYS A 110 3.79 -9.95 7.45
C CYS A 110 4.44 -8.59 7.72
N TYR A 111 5.39 -8.55 8.65
CA TYR A 111 6.01 -7.32 9.12
C TYR A 111 7.38 -7.60 9.77
N ASP A 112 8.25 -6.59 9.81
CA ASP A 112 9.54 -6.66 10.51
C ASP A 112 9.36 -6.69 12.04
N THR A 113 10.22 -7.43 12.74
CA THR A 113 10.30 -7.50 14.21
C THR A 113 10.86 -6.22 14.81
N THR A 114 10.04 -5.18 14.89
CA THR A 114 10.37 -3.95 15.61
C THR A 114 9.45 -3.80 16.81
N SER A 115 9.91 -3.11 17.86
CA SER A 115 9.07 -2.82 19.03
C SER A 115 7.78 -2.08 18.68
N ASN A 116 7.80 -1.25 17.63
CA ASN A 116 6.63 -0.55 17.11
C ASN A 116 5.62 -1.50 16.45
N ASN A 117 6.05 -2.64 15.90
CA ASN A 117 5.17 -3.63 15.30
C ASN A 117 4.71 -4.68 16.33
N THR A 118 5.64 -5.28 17.07
CA THR A 118 5.40 -6.44 17.95
C THR A 118 5.11 -6.07 19.41
N GLY A 119 5.14 -4.79 19.77
CA GLY A 119 4.93 -4.36 21.15
C GLY A 119 3.65 -4.92 21.76
N LYS A 120 3.76 -5.66 22.88
CA LYS A 120 2.62 -6.34 23.53
C LYS A 120 1.44 -5.42 23.87
N LEU A 121 1.70 -4.16 24.18
CA LEU A 121 0.67 -3.18 24.55
C LEU A 121 0.32 -2.21 23.41
N ASN A 122 1.33 -1.75 22.68
CA ASN A 122 1.22 -0.62 21.73
C ASN A 122 1.76 -0.96 20.33
N GLY A 123 1.92 -2.23 20.00
CA GLY A 123 2.37 -2.69 18.69
C GLY A 123 1.30 -2.49 17.61
N SER A 124 1.72 -2.17 16.39
CA SER A 124 0.82 -1.99 15.25
C SER A 124 -0.02 -3.23 14.99
N VAL A 125 0.56 -4.42 15.14
CA VAL A 125 -0.09 -5.70 14.88
C VAL A 125 -1.24 -5.89 15.85
N LYS A 126 -1.01 -5.67 17.16
CA LYS A 126 -2.06 -5.72 18.18
C LYS A 126 -3.24 -4.83 17.82
N TYR A 127 -2.99 -3.55 17.54
CA TYR A 127 -4.06 -2.62 17.18
C TYR A 127 -4.79 -3.04 15.90
N LEU A 128 -4.07 -3.60 14.93
CA LEU A 128 -4.66 -4.08 13.68
C LEU A 128 -5.53 -5.32 13.91
N THR A 129 -5.13 -6.23 14.81
CA THR A 129 -5.96 -7.34 15.31
C THR A 129 -7.27 -6.83 15.88
N ASP A 130 -7.19 -5.83 16.77
CA ASP A 130 -8.36 -5.23 17.41
C ASP A 130 -9.29 -4.59 16.37
N PHE A 131 -8.75 -3.89 15.37
CA PHE A 131 -9.55 -3.24 14.31
C PHE A 131 -10.23 -4.21 13.34
N LEU A 132 -9.58 -5.34 13.06
CA LEU A 132 -10.11 -6.37 12.17
C LEU A 132 -11.06 -7.33 12.90
N ASN A 133 -11.09 -7.28 14.24
CA ASN A 133 -11.89 -8.16 15.09
C ASN A 133 -11.73 -9.64 14.71
N THR A 134 -10.48 -10.07 14.51
CA THR A 134 -10.15 -11.46 14.17
C THR A 134 -9.08 -12.01 15.07
N THR A 135 -8.89 -13.33 15.05
CA THR A 135 -7.65 -13.96 15.49
C THR A 135 -6.67 -13.96 14.31
N LEU A 136 -5.53 -13.30 14.46
CA LEU A 136 -4.50 -13.22 13.42
C LEU A 136 -3.55 -14.41 13.50
N ILE A 137 -3.18 -14.94 12.33
CA ILE A 137 -2.02 -15.80 12.18
C ILE A 137 -0.88 -14.88 11.73
N ASP A 138 0.05 -14.60 12.64
CA ASP A 138 1.18 -13.72 12.36
C ASP A 138 2.35 -14.54 11.81
N ILE A 139 2.93 -14.09 10.70
CA ILE A 139 4.21 -14.61 10.21
C ILE A 139 5.27 -13.54 10.45
N ILE A 140 6.14 -13.85 11.42
CA ILE A 140 7.28 -13.02 11.75
C ILE A 140 8.43 -13.37 10.83
N TYR A 141 8.90 -12.41 10.02
CA TYR A 141 10.18 -12.56 9.32
C TYR A 141 11.31 -12.28 10.30
N LEU A 142 12.07 -13.33 10.61
CA LEU A 142 13.41 -13.19 11.19
C LEU A 142 14.36 -12.88 10.02
N LYS A 143 14.94 -11.70 10.01
CA LYS A 143 16.10 -11.40 9.15
C LYS A 143 17.34 -12.11 9.68
#